data_AF-A0A8J6RHC7-F1
#
_entry.id   AF-A0A8J6RHC7-F1
#
_cell.length_a   1.000
_cell.length_b   1.000
_cell.length_c   1.000
_cell.angle_alpha   90.00
_cell.angle_beta   90.00
_cell.angle_gamma   90.00
#
_symmetry.space_group_name_H-M   'P 1'
#
loop_
_entity.id
_entity.type
_entity.pdbx_description
1 polymer ?
#
loop_
_entity_poly.entity_id
_entity_poly.type
_entity_poly.pdbx_seq_one_letter_code
_entity_poly.pdbx_strand_id
1 'polypeptide(L)'
;MTEREIRLRRTLGSGPPADLAFGEAAYSEEDETIYVGRANEEDPPAAFKGQLNSETVSQADLDLKAPLIVTQGTAAYGATVNLNMATLAGTHQTISLTGNIAFTSSNRGTGRQVVIRLLCDATQRTLSFPADWRFLGSKPANIAALKVGVLSLTFFGENDSDGIAAWGVES
;
A
#
# COMPACT_ATOMS: atom_id res chain seq x y z
N MET A 1 -14.60 -29.04 -43.56
CA MET A 1 -14.85 -27.88 -42.67
C MET A 1 -14.02 -26.74 -43.24
N THR A 2 -14.66 -25.74 -43.85
CA THR A 2 -13.96 -24.67 -44.58
C THR A 2 -13.45 -23.64 -43.58
N GLU A 3 -12.15 -23.37 -43.57
CA GLU A 3 -11.54 -22.32 -42.76
C GLU A 3 -12.08 -20.96 -43.20
N ARG A 4 -12.58 -20.17 -42.25
CA ARG A 4 -13.04 -18.80 -42.50
C ARG A 4 -12.04 -17.86 -41.84
N GLU A 5 -11.21 -17.23 -42.66
CA GLU A 5 -10.24 -16.23 -42.25
C GLU A 5 -10.94 -14.87 -42.10
N ILE A 6 -10.67 -14.17 -40.98
CA ILE A 6 -11.13 -12.79 -40.77
C ILE A 6 -9.98 -11.86 -41.16
N ARG A 7 -10.23 -10.94 -42.09
CA ARG A 7 -9.24 -9.95 -42.51
C ARG A 7 -9.40 -8.68 -41.68
N LEU A 8 -8.32 -8.25 -41.05
CA LEU A 8 -8.23 -7.02 -40.26
C LEU A 8 -7.61 -5.89 -41.09
N ARG A 9 -8.29 -4.75 -41.18
CA ARG A 9 -7.79 -3.52 -41.81
C ARG A 9 -7.63 -2.40 -40.77
N ARG A 10 -6.69 -1.49 -40.97
CA ARG A 10 -6.53 -0.26 -40.16
C ARG A 10 -7.18 0.91 -40.91
N THR A 11 -7.97 1.73 -40.22
CA THR A 11 -8.56 2.96 -40.79
C THR A 11 -8.10 4.20 -40.02
N LEU A 12 -8.05 5.34 -40.70
CA LEU A 12 -7.52 6.62 -40.18
C LEU A 12 -8.61 7.65 -39.84
N GLY A 13 -9.90 7.32 -40.00
CA GLY A 13 -11.01 8.23 -39.71
C GLY A 13 -11.95 7.73 -38.60
N SER A 14 -12.74 8.64 -38.05
CA SER A 14 -13.82 8.36 -37.11
C SER A 14 -15.03 7.71 -37.79
N GLY A 15 -15.65 6.76 -37.09
CA GLY A 15 -16.78 5.97 -37.55
C GLY A 15 -16.39 4.69 -38.31
N PRO A 16 -17.38 3.82 -38.58
CA PRO A 16 -17.17 2.61 -39.35
C PRO A 16 -16.80 2.96 -40.81
N PRO A 17 -15.84 2.24 -41.44
CA PRO A 17 -15.61 2.36 -42.87
C PRO A 17 -16.89 2.03 -43.65
N ALA A 18 -17.25 2.87 -44.62
CA ALA A 18 -18.46 2.71 -45.42
C ALA A 18 -18.42 1.45 -46.32
N ASP A 19 -17.23 0.89 -46.55
CA ASP A 19 -16.96 -0.27 -47.40
C ASP A 19 -16.72 -1.57 -46.61
N LEU A 20 -16.97 -1.59 -45.29
CA LEU A 20 -16.65 -2.74 -44.45
C LEU A 20 -17.57 -3.94 -44.73
N ALA A 21 -17.07 -4.91 -45.49
CA ALA A 21 -17.84 -6.07 -45.95
C ALA A 21 -17.96 -7.18 -44.87
N PHE A 22 -18.92 -8.10 -45.08
CA PHE A 22 -19.07 -9.27 -44.21
C PHE A 22 -17.79 -10.11 -44.15
N GLY A 23 -17.36 -10.45 -42.92
CA GLY A 23 -16.12 -11.18 -42.67
C GLY A 23 -14.87 -10.29 -42.62
N GLU A 24 -15.04 -8.98 -42.78
CA GLU A 24 -13.99 -7.99 -42.54
C GLU A 24 -14.16 -7.34 -41.17
N ALA A 25 -13.04 -6.98 -40.58
CA ALA A 25 -12.98 -6.14 -39.39
C ALA A 25 -12.03 -4.97 -39.62
N ALA A 26 -12.37 -3.82 -39.08
CA ALA A 26 -11.54 -2.63 -39.15
C ALA A 26 -11.31 -2.03 -37.76
N TYR A 27 -10.09 -1.59 -37.49
CA TYR A 27 -9.76 -0.83 -36.28
C TYR A 27 -9.58 0.65 -36.64
N SER A 28 -10.33 1.53 -35.97
CA SER A 28 -10.13 2.98 -36.02
C SER A 28 -9.28 3.42 -34.84
N GLU A 29 -8.21 4.15 -35.13
CA GLU A 29 -7.35 4.78 -34.11
C GLU A 29 -7.96 6.05 -33.53
N GLU A 30 -8.82 6.73 -34.29
CA GLU A 30 -9.47 7.95 -33.83
C GLU A 30 -10.52 7.64 -32.74
N ASP A 31 -11.24 6.52 -32.91
CA ASP A 31 -12.30 6.08 -32.00
C ASP A 31 -11.87 4.94 -31.07
N GLU A 32 -10.63 4.46 -31.17
CA GLU A 32 -10.10 3.28 -30.47
C GLU A 32 -11.04 2.06 -30.54
N THR A 33 -11.77 1.89 -31.64
CA THR A 33 -12.89 0.96 -31.77
C THR A 33 -12.67 -0.03 -32.91
N ILE A 34 -13.04 -1.30 -32.67
CA ILE A 34 -13.12 -2.33 -33.72
C ILE A 34 -14.54 -2.38 -34.28
N TYR A 35 -14.65 -2.22 -35.59
CA TYR A 35 -15.86 -2.39 -36.38
C TYR A 35 -15.84 -3.74 -37.06
N VAL A 36 -16.99 -4.43 -37.11
CA VAL A 36 -17.16 -5.70 -37.82
C VAL A 36 -18.23 -5.54 -38.88
N GLY A 37 -17.89 -5.87 -40.12
CA GLY A 37 -18.81 -5.81 -41.26
C GLY A 37 -19.94 -6.81 -41.11
N ARG A 38 -21.16 -6.40 -41.49
CA ARG A 38 -22.37 -7.24 -41.42
C ARG A 38 -22.77 -7.71 -42.82
N ALA A 39 -23.69 -8.68 -42.87
CA ALA A 39 -24.06 -9.37 -44.11
C ALA A 39 -24.84 -8.52 -45.13
N ASN A 40 -25.44 -7.41 -44.69
CA ASN A 40 -26.32 -6.58 -45.51
C ASN A 40 -25.74 -5.17 -45.63
N GLU A 41 -25.62 -4.65 -46.86
CA GLU A 41 -25.05 -3.32 -47.17
C GLU A 41 -25.91 -2.14 -46.66
N GLU A 42 -27.19 -2.39 -46.37
CA GLU A 42 -28.14 -1.36 -45.90
C GLU A 42 -28.04 -1.12 -44.38
N ASP A 43 -27.48 -2.06 -43.62
CA ASP A 43 -27.32 -1.93 -42.18
C ASP A 43 -25.93 -1.35 -41.87
N PRO A 44 -25.82 -0.28 -41.05
CA PRO A 44 -24.52 0.23 -40.65
C PRO A 44 -23.71 -0.86 -39.93
N PRO A 45 -22.37 -0.91 -40.09
CA PRO A 45 -21.54 -1.93 -39.47
C PRO A 45 -21.74 -2.03 -37.96
N ALA A 46 -21.62 -3.24 -37.41
CA ALA A 46 -21.61 -3.41 -35.95
C ALA A 46 -20.35 -2.76 -35.39
N ALA A 47 -20.52 -1.72 -34.58
CA ALA A 47 -19.47 -1.29 -33.68
C ALA A 47 -19.44 -2.26 -32.49
N PHE A 48 -18.39 -3.07 -32.38
CA PHE A 48 -18.10 -3.72 -31.11
C PHE A 48 -17.30 -2.72 -30.28
N LYS A 49 -18.01 -1.92 -29.50
CA LYS A 49 -17.42 -1.01 -28.51
C LYS A 49 -17.10 -1.79 -27.24
N GLY A 50 -16.22 -2.78 -27.36
CA GLY A 50 -15.62 -3.44 -26.21
C GLY A 50 -14.26 -2.82 -26.00
N GLN A 51 -14.10 -2.12 -24.88
CA GLN A 51 -12.79 -1.72 -24.40
C GLN A 51 -11.99 -3.00 -24.13
N LEU A 52 -11.10 -3.39 -25.05
CA LEU A 52 -10.07 -4.38 -24.73
C LEU A 52 -9.07 -3.65 -23.84
N ASN A 53 -9.40 -3.60 -22.55
CA ASN A 53 -8.46 -3.17 -21.54
C ASN A 53 -7.37 -4.25 -21.51
N SER A 54 -6.34 -4.09 -22.33
CA SER A 54 -5.01 -4.61 -22.05
C SER A 54 -4.47 -3.84 -20.85
N GLU A 55 -5.14 -3.95 -19.71
CA GLU A 55 -4.59 -3.50 -18.45
C GLU A 55 -3.41 -4.42 -18.20
N THR A 56 -2.22 -3.85 -18.28
CA THR A 56 -1.07 -4.46 -17.62
C THR A 56 -1.47 -4.49 -16.15
N VAL A 57 -1.95 -5.64 -15.70
CA VAL A 57 -2.18 -5.91 -14.27
C VAL A 57 -0.82 -5.70 -13.64
N SER A 58 -0.67 -4.57 -12.99
CA SER A 58 0.58 -4.14 -12.42
C SER A 58 0.94 -5.10 -11.28
N GLN A 59 2.21 -5.14 -10.88
CA GLN A 59 2.59 -5.85 -9.66
C GLN A 59 1.77 -5.32 -8.45
N ALA A 60 1.27 -4.08 -8.49
CA ALA A 60 0.38 -3.48 -7.49
C ALA A 60 -1.05 -4.05 -7.50
N ASP A 61 -1.53 -4.56 -8.64
CA ASP A 61 -2.82 -5.26 -8.72
C ASP A 61 -2.70 -6.71 -8.23
N LEU A 62 -1.50 -7.31 -8.38
CA LEU A 62 -1.16 -8.63 -7.84
C LEU A 62 -0.82 -8.63 -6.34
N ASP A 63 -0.56 -7.46 -5.75
CA ASP A 63 -0.27 -7.30 -4.31
C ASP A 63 -1.51 -7.56 -3.41
N LEU A 64 -2.63 -7.95 -4.01
CA LEU A 64 -3.81 -8.53 -3.36
C LEU A 64 -3.71 -10.07 -3.19
N LYS A 65 -2.57 -10.70 -3.50
CA LYS A 65 -2.33 -12.15 -3.34
C LYS A 65 -1.09 -12.53 -2.52
N ALA A 66 -0.24 -11.59 -2.13
CA ALA A 66 0.78 -11.83 -1.11
C ALA A 66 0.15 -11.78 0.30
N PRO A 67 0.59 -12.60 1.27
CA PRO A 67 0.27 -12.31 2.67
C PRO A 67 0.71 -10.88 2.97
N LEU A 68 -0.08 -10.12 3.74
CA LEU A 68 0.28 -8.76 4.15
C LEU A 68 1.61 -8.84 4.94
N ILE A 69 2.73 -8.60 4.26
CA ILE A 69 4.04 -8.54 4.88
C ILE A 69 4.19 -7.11 5.38
N VAL A 70 4.20 -6.95 6.70
CA VAL A 70 4.46 -5.65 7.33
C VAL A 70 5.92 -5.27 7.10
N THR A 71 6.14 -4.09 6.51
CA THR A 71 7.48 -3.56 6.27
C THR A 71 8.28 -3.50 7.57
N GLN A 72 9.41 -4.19 7.60
CA GLN A 72 10.36 -4.13 8.72
C GLN A 72 11.42 -3.06 8.47
N GLY A 73 11.81 -2.36 9.53
CA GLY A 73 12.90 -1.39 9.51
C GLY A 73 13.77 -1.46 10.76
N THR A 74 14.89 -0.75 10.71
CA THR A 74 15.76 -0.50 11.86
C THR A 74 15.78 0.99 12.11
N ALA A 75 15.31 1.42 13.28
CA ALA A 75 15.44 2.79 13.71
C ALA A 75 16.74 2.92 14.51
N ALA A 76 17.54 3.94 14.16
CA ALA A 76 18.78 4.22 14.88
C ALA A 76 18.46 4.60 16.33
N TYR A 77 19.29 4.12 17.26
CA TYR A 77 19.25 4.60 18.63
C TYR A 77 19.61 6.09 18.69
N GLY A 78 18.86 6.84 19.49
CA GLY A 78 19.22 8.15 19.98
C GLY A 78 18.71 8.29 21.41
N ALA A 79 19.36 9.13 22.23
CA ALA A 79 18.88 9.43 23.57
C ALA A 79 17.44 10.00 23.54
N THR A 80 17.08 10.67 22.45
CA THR A 80 15.69 10.98 22.10
C THR A 80 15.40 10.46 20.69
N VAL A 81 14.32 9.69 20.55
CA VAL A 81 13.84 9.19 19.26
C VAL A 81 12.48 9.81 18.98
N ASN A 82 12.40 10.57 17.88
CA ASN A 82 11.15 11.10 17.36
C ASN A 82 10.48 10.07 16.44
N LEU A 83 9.31 9.59 16.84
CA LEU A 83 8.45 8.74 16.04
C LEU A 83 7.68 9.63 15.05
N ASN A 84 8.27 9.83 13.87
CA ASN A 84 7.57 10.46 12.76
C ASN A 84 6.54 9.49 12.21
N MET A 85 5.28 9.67 12.59
CA MET A 85 4.21 8.71 12.26
C MET A 85 3.82 8.76 10.78
N ALA A 86 4.16 9.83 10.04
CA ALA A 86 3.94 9.85 8.59
C ALA A 86 4.86 8.87 7.84
N THR A 87 6.08 8.66 8.34
CA THR A 87 7.07 7.77 7.71
C THR A 87 7.08 6.37 8.30
N LEU A 88 6.64 6.22 9.55
CA LEU A 88 6.67 4.94 10.27
C LEU A 88 5.32 4.21 10.28
N ALA A 89 4.23 4.85 9.83
CA ALA A 89 2.91 4.24 9.84
C ALA A 89 2.89 2.89 9.11
N GLY A 90 2.34 1.87 9.75
CA GLY A 90 2.22 0.52 9.19
C GLY A 90 3.53 -0.26 9.15
N THR A 91 4.56 0.13 9.91
CA THR A 91 5.86 -0.55 9.92
C THR A 91 6.19 -1.17 11.29
N HIS A 92 7.08 -2.16 11.27
CA HIS A 92 7.71 -2.74 12.46
C HIS A 92 9.17 -2.30 12.53
N GLN A 93 9.54 -1.60 13.60
CA GLN A 93 10.90 -1.09 13.79
C GLN A 93 11.64 -1.89 14.86
N THR A 94 12.94 -2.09 14.69
CA THR A 94 13.83 -2.56 15.77
C THR A 94 14.78 -1.44 16.19
N ILE A 95 14.93 -1.23 17.50
CA ILE A 95 15.95 -0.35 18.09
C ILE A 95 16.77 -1.16 19.09
N SER A 96 18.09 -1.21 18.88
CA SER A 96 19.04 -1.74 19.86
C SER A 96 19.46 -0.62 20.80
N LEU A 97 19.16 -0.76 22.09
CA LEU A 97 19.46 0.25 23.10
C LEU A 97 20.94 0.18 23.50
N THR A 98 21.61 1.33 23.49
CA THR A 98 22.96 1.50 24.06
C THR A 98 22.97 2.47 25.25
N GLY A 99 21.79 2.98 25.61
CA GLY A 99 21.58 4.02 26.61
C GLY A 99 20.10 4.14 26.99
N ASN A 100 19.82 5.06 27.92
CA ASN A 100 18.44 5.46 28.20
C ASN A 100 17.82 6.09 26.95
N ILE A 101 16.51 5.99 26.82
CA ILE A 101 15.79 6.49 25.63
C ILE A 101 14.54 7.26 26.05
N ALA A 102 14.32 8.39 25.39
CA ALA A 102 13.09 9.14 25.44
C ALA A 102 12.40 9.11 24.07
N PHE A 103 11.12 8.77 24.05
CA PHE A 103 10.30 8.84 22.85
C PHE A 103 9.59 10.18 22.77
N THR A 104 9.46 10.68 21.54
CA THR A 104 8.55 11.77 21.16
C THR A 104 7.78 11.32 19.93
N SER A 105 6.72 12.02 19.55
CA SER A 105 6.05 11.80 18.26
C SER A 105 5.91 13.09 17.48
N SER A 106 5.77 12.93 16.17
CA SER A 106 5.44 14.02 15.23
C SER A 106 4.63 13.45 14.09
N ASN A 107 3.97 14.35 13.34
CA ASN A 107 3.14 13.98 12.19
C ASN A 107 2.16 12.86 12.53
N ARG A 108 1.45 13.02 13.65
CA ARG A 108 0.37 12.13 14.08
C ARG A 108 -0.80 12.23 13.10
N GLY A 109 -1.77 11.36 13.26
CA GLY A 109 -2.96 11.33 12.42
C GLY A 109 -3.73 10.05 12.66
N THR A 110 -5.04 10.13 12.45
CA THR A 110 -5.94 8.99 12.63
C THR A 110 -5.48 7.78 11.81
N GLY A 111 -5.41 6.62 12.46
CA GLY A 111 -5.04 5.34 11.84
C GLY A 111 -3.53 5.11 11.69
N ARG A 112 -2.68 6.08 12.04
CA ARG A 112 -1.22 5.89 12.01
C ARG A 112 -0.79 5.05 13.21
N GLN A 113 -0.17 3.91 12.92
CA GLN A 113 0.33 2.99 13.93
C GLN A 113 1.75 2.54 13.64
N VAL A 114 2.52 2.25 14.68
CA VAL A 114 3.87 1.66 14.57
C VAL A 114 4.06 0.64 15.68
N VAL A 115 4.79 -0.43 15.38
CA VAL A 115 5.27 -1.38 16.38
C VAL A 115 6.78 -1.27 16.48
N ILE A 116 7.31 -1.16 17.69
CA ILE A 116 8.74 -1.02 17.95
C ILE A 116 9.19 -2.14 18.87
N ARG A 117 10.13 -2.95 18.38
CA ARG A 117 10.89 -3.91 19.18
C ARG A 117 12.14 -3.23 19.74
N LEU A 118 12.27 -3.24 21.06
CA LEU A 118 13.43 -2.77 21.78
C LEU A 118 14.28 -3.95 22.22
N LEU A 119 15.57 -3.92 21.87
CA LEU A 119 16.57 -4.87 22.34
C LEU A 119 17.41 -4.18 23.41
N CYS A 120 17.24 -4.56 24.67
CA CYS A 120 18.03 -4.02 25.77
C CYS A 120 19.43 -4.66 25.79
N ASP A 121 20.45 -3.87 26.08
CA ASP A 121 21.81 -4.37 26.24
C ASP A 121 22.03 -4.94 27.64
N ALA A 122 23.29 -5.16 28.03
CA ALA A 122 23.64 -5.76 29.32
C ALA A 122 23.34 -4.85 30.54
N THR A 123 22.70 -3.69 30.36
CA THR A 123 22.37 -2.76 31.44
C THR A 123 20.88 -2.41 31.41
N GLN A 124 20.23 -2.32 32.57
CA GLN A 124 18.85 -1.81 32.64
C GLN A 124 18.78 -0.39 32.05
N ARG A 125 17.83 -0.15 31.14
CA ARG A 125 17.65 1.16 30.51
C ARG A 125 16.36 1.83 30.97
N THR A 126 16.44 3.11 31.27
CA THR A 126 15.26 3.95 31.53
C THR A 126 14.55 4.24 30.21
N LEU A 127 13.22 4.08 30.25
CA LEU A 127 12.33 4.42 29.14
C LEU A 127 11.51 5.64 29.55
N SER A 128 11.51 6.67 28.71
CA SER A 128 10.68 7.87 28.88
C SER A 128 9.74 8.01 27.69
N PHE A 129 8.48 8.31 27.97
CA PHE A 129 7.45 8.51 26.94
C PHE A 129 6.68 9.80 27.21
N PRO A 130 6.04 10.40 26.19
CA PRO A 130 5.19 11.56 26.39
C PRO A 130 4.14 11.33 27.47
N ALA A 131 3.79 12.38 28.22
CA ALA A 131 2.84 12.30 29.32
C ALA A 131 1.43 12.00 28.82
N ASP A 132 1.07 12.51 27.65
CA ASP A 132 -0.29 12.43 27.11
C ASP A 132 -0.61 11.09 26.42
N TRP A 133 0.40 10.26 26.15
CA TRP A 133 0.15 8.91 25.61
C TRP A 133 -0.56 8.06 26.65
N ARG A 134 -1.67 7.44 26.26
CA ARG A 134 -2.45 6.57 27.14
C ARG A 134 -1.95 5.15 27.01
N PHE A 135 -1.40 4.58 28.08
CA PHE A 135 -0.95 3.21 28.10
C PHE A 135 -2.09 2.24 28.44
N LEU A 136 -2.21 1.17 27.67
CA LEU A 136 -3.00 0.00 28.02
C LEU A 136 -2.22 -0.80 29.07
N GLY A 137 -2.54 -0.56 30.33
CA GLY A 137 -1.80 -1.09 31.48
C GLY A 137 -0.79 -0.09 32.04
N SER A 138 0.17 -0.59 32.83
CA SER A 138 1.16 0.27 33.47
C SER A 138 2.16 0.82 32.46
N LYS A 139 2.30 2.16 32.42
CA LYS A 139 3.37 2.82 31.66
C LYS A 139 4.73 2.34 32.17
N PRO A 140 5.60 1.77 31.31
CA PRO A 140 6.90 1.28 31.75
C PRO A 140 7.84 2.45 32.05
N ALA A 141 8.68 2.29 33.07
CA ALA A 141 9.74 3.25 33.40
C ALA A 141 11.13 2.76 32.99
N ASN A 142 11.28 1.45 32.77
CA ASN A 142 12.54 0.82 32.40
C ASN A 142 12.31 -0.50 31.68
N ILE A 143 13.39 -1.01 31.08
CA ILE A 143 13.53 -2.37 30.58
C ILE A 143 14.78 -2.97 31.22
N ALA A 144 14.67 -4.16 31.81
CA ALA A 144 15.79 -4.82 32.45
C ALA A 144 16.86 -5.24 31.43
N ALA A 145 18.08 -5.47 31.91
CA ALA A 145 19.20 -5.88 31.08
C ALA A 145 18.86 -7.16 30.29
N LEU A 146 19.31 -7.21 29.03
CA LEU A 146 19.18 -8.33 28.10
C LEU A 146 17.75 -8.72 27.75
N LYS A 147 16.76 -7.89 28.12
CA LYS A 147 15.35 -8.14 27.81
C LYS A 147 14.96 -7.58 26.44
N VAL A 148 14.01 -8.25 25.79
CA VAL A 148 13.29 -7.71 24.63
C VAL A 148 11.94 -7.13 25.08
N GLY A 149 11.66 -5.91 24.61
CA GLY A 149 10.37 -5.24 24.81
C GLY A 149 9.70 -4.87 23.50
N VAL A 150 8.38 -4.78 23.51
CA VAL A 150 7.57 -4.36 22.35
C VAL A 150 6.66 -3.23 22.77
N LEU A 151 6.78 -2.11 22.07
CA LEU A 151 5.85 -0.97 22.13
C LEU A 151 4.98 -0.97 20.88
N SER A 152 3.67 -1.05 21.05
CA SER A 152 2.71 -0.76 19.98
C SER A 152 2.08 0.60 20.24
N LEU A 153 2.08 1.49 19.26
CA LEU A 153 1.51 2.83 19.38
C LEU A 153 0.58 3.12 18.20
N THR A 154 -0.65 3.50 18.50
CA THR A 154 -1.67 3.85 17.49
C THR A 154 -2.27 5.21 17.82
N PHE A 155 -2.34 6.11 16.83
CA PHE A 155 -3.00 7.40 16.96
C PHE A 155 -4.41 7.38 16.35
N PHE A 156 -5.36 7.93 17.09
CA PHE A 156 -6.75 8.12 16.61
C PHE A 156 -7.05 9.57 16.20
N GLY A 157 -6.07 10.47 16.36
CA GLY A 157 -6.13 11.89 16.02
C GLY A 157 -4.73 12.48 15.83
N GLU A 158 -4.63 13.80 15.85
CA GLU A 158 -3.39 14.55 15.57
C GLU A 158 -2.62 14.96 16.84
N ASN A 159 -3.21 14.79 18.02
CA ASN A 159 -2.60 15.16 19.30
C ASN A 159 -1.90 13.96 19.97
N ASP A 160 -0.91 14.24 20.83
CA ASP A 160 -0.28 13.18 21.64
C ASP A 160 -1.30 12.45 22.53
N SER A 161 -2.33 13.15 23.01
CA SER A 161 -3.43 12.63 23.83
C SER A 161 -4.34 11.63 23.10
N ASP A 162 -4.25 11.57 21.77
CA ASP A 162 -5.00 10.65 20.92
C ASP A 162 -4.22 9.34 20.66
N GLY A 163 -3.00 9.24 21.21
CA GLY A 163 -2.15 8.06 21.14
C GLY A 163 -2.49 7.02 22.20
N ILE A 164 -2.76 5.79 21.77
CA ILE A 164 -2.88 4.61 22.62
C ILE A 164 -1.63 3.76 22.46
N ALA A 165 -0.93 3.53 23.56
CA ALA A 165 0.29 2.74 23.63
C ALA A 165 0.03 1.41 24.39
N ALA A 166 0.64 0.33 23.94
CA ALA A 166 0.70 -0.94 24.67
C ALA A 166 2.15 -1.37 24.80
N TRP A 167 2.50 -1.92 25.96
CA TRP A 167 3.85 -2.39 26.25
C TRP A 167 3.83 -3.83 26.73
N GLY A 168 4.71 -4.65 26.16
CA GLY A 168 5.03 -5.99 26.64
C GLY A 168 6.54 -6.16 26.76
N VAL A 169 7.00 -6.89 27.76
CA VAL A 169 8.41 -7.25 27.95
C VAL A 169 8.51 -8.74 28.27
N GLU A 170 9.56 -9.38 27.79
CA GLU A 170 9.80 -10.79 28.13
C GLU A 170 9.97 -10.98 29.66
N SER A 171 9.37 -12.04 30.19
CA SER A 171 9.48 -12.46 31.59
C SER A 171 10.89 -12.92 31.94
#